data_AF-A0A372R4B7-F1
#
_entry.id   AF-A0A372R4B7-F1
#
_cell.length_a   1.000
_cell.length_b   1.000
_cell.length_c   1.000
_cell.angle_alpha   90.00
_cell.angle_beta   90.00
_cell.angle_gamma   90.00
#
_symmetry.space_group_name_H-M   'P 1'
#
loop_
_entity.id
_entity.type
_entity.pdbx_description
1 polymer ?
#
loop_
_entity_poly.entity_id
_entity_poly.type
_entity_poly.pdbx_seq_one_letter_code
_entity_poly.pdbx_strand_id
1 'polypeptide(L)'
;MAPEILRKSPYTPASDIYSFSMIMWEFTSGNPPFSYEECDAVSICEGKRPKIMENTPKCYADLMKKCWDEDPSNRPTVIMLENIISQWINCVNEYYRINDDENNIIMPNIDDPQLKNDMLEYVKANKANLEHQEKI
;
A
#
# COMPACT_ATOMS: atom_id res chain seq x y z
N MET A 1 -11.01 -11.15 5.33
CA MET A 1 -10.83 -11.45 6.77
C MET A 1 -9.50 -12.16 6.95
N ALA A 2 -8.83 -11.96 8.09
CA ALA A 2 -7.53 -12.58 8.35
C ALA A 2 -7.62 -14.13 8.46
N PRO A 3 -6.61 -14.88 7.96
CA PRO A 3 -6.59 -16.35 7.98
C PRO A 3 -6.85 -16.95 9.37
N GLU A 4 -6.23 -16.40 10.42
CA GLU A 4 -6.39 -16.90 11.79
C GLU A 4 -7.83 -16.78 12.30
N ILE A 5 -8.57 -15.73 11.89
CA ILE A 5 -9.98 -15.54 12.26
C ILE A 5 -10.88 -16.50 11.49
N LEU A 6 -10.58 -16.73 10.21
CA LEU A 6 -11.27 -17.76 9.42
C LEU A 6 -11.07 -19.17 10.02
N ARG A 7 -9.89 -19.42 10.62
CA ARG A 7 -9.59 -20.63 11.39
C ARG A 7 -10.13 -20.62 12.83
N LYS A 8 -10.96 -19.65 13.19
CA LYS A 8 -11.61 -19.50 14.51
C LYS A 8 -10.62 -19.28 15.66
N SER A 9 -9.43 -18.78 15.39
CA SER A 9 -8.55 -18.26 16.45
C SER A 9 -9.11 -16.95 17.02
N PRO A 10 -8.74 -16.59 18.26
CA PRO A 10 -9.16 -15.33 18.85
C PRO A 10 -8.75 -14.13 18.01
N TYR A 11 -9.61 -13.12 18.00
CA TYR A 11 -9.32 -11.84 17.39
C TYR A 11 -8.14 -11.12 18.08
N THR A 12 -7.31 -10.48 17.28
CA THR A 12 -6.18 -9.66 17.74
C THR A 12 -6.06 -8.39 16.91
N PRO A 13 -5.36 -7.35 17.41
CA PRO A 13 -5.04 -6.17 16.59
C PRO A 13 -4.32 -6.52 15.28
N ALA A 14 -3.51 -7.58 15.23
CA ALA A 14 -2.85 -8.03 14.01
C ALA A 14 -3.86 -8.49 12.93
N SER A 15 -5.06 -8.92 13.32
CA SER A 15 -6.14 -9.28 12.40
C SER A 15 -6.79 -8.06 11.75
N ASP A 16 -6.81 -6.91 12.44
CA ASP A 16 -7.18 -5.62 11.83
C ASP A 16 -6.14 -5.17 10.81
N ILE A 17 -4.85 -5.32 11.13
CA ILE A 17 -3.76 -4.98 10.21
C ILE A 17 -3.87 -5.78 8.91
N TYR A 18 -4.22 -7.06 9.00
CA TYR A 18 -4.54 -7.85 7.81
C TYR A 18 -5.72 -7.25 7.04
N SER A 19 -6.80 -6.89 7.72
CA SER A 19 -7.97 -6.31 7.05
C SER A 19 -7.66 -4.96 6.41
N PHE A 20 -6.80 -4.16 7.04
CA PHE A 20 -6.29 -2.90 6.50
C PHE A 20 -5.52 -3.11 5.18
N SER A 21 -4.75 -4.20 5.05
CA SER A 21 -4.08 -4.53 3.78
C SER A 21 -5.05 -4.73 2.62
N MET A 22 -6.27 -5.22 2.90
CA MET A 22 -7.31 -5.42 1.88
C MET A 22 -7.85 -4.06 1.40
N ILE A 23 -7.98 -3.10 2.32
CA ILE A 23 -8.33 -1.72 2.02
C ILE A 23 -7.20 -1.05 1.22
N MET A 24 -5.94 -1.26 1.61
CA MET A 24 -4.78 -0.79 0.84
C MET A 24 -4.82 -1.33 -0.60
N TRP A 25 -5.15 -2.62 -0.77
CA TRP A 25 -5.27 -3.21 -2.09
C TRP A 25 -6.40 -2.58 -2.90
N GLU A 26 -7.57 -2.41 -2.30
CA GLU A 26 -8.75 -1.78 -2.92
C GLU A 26 -8.44 -0.35 -3.38
N PHE A 27 -7.67 0.44 -2.62
CA PHE A 27 -7.23 1.76 -3.07
C PHE A 27 -6.36 1.72 -4.33
N THR A 28 -5.54 0.69 -4.50
CA THR A 28 -4.66 0.57 -5.67
C THR A 28 -5.36 0.03 -6.90
N SER A 29 -6.37 -0.82 -6.73
CA SER A 29 -7.08 -1.46 -7.84
C SER A 29 -8.38 -0.74 -8.21
N GLY A 30 -8.96 0.05 -7.30
CA GLY A 30 -10.30 0.62 -7.42
C GLY A 30 -11.43 -0.43 -7.39
N ASN A 31 -11.12 -1.67 -6.98
CA ASN A 31 -12.04 -2.79 -7.01
C ASN A 31 -12.00 -3.58 -5.69
N PRO A 32 -13.08 -4.32 -5.35
CA PRO A 32 -13.04 -5.23 -4.20
C PRO A 32 -11.92 -6.28 -4.35
N PRO A 33 -11.23 -6.65 -3.25
CA PRO A 33 -10.23 -7.73 -3.25
C PRO A 33 -10.76 -9.00 -3.92
N PHE A 34 -9.92 -9.62 -4.76
CA PHE A 34 -10.25 -10.83 -5.52
C PHE A 34 -11.36 -10.67 -6.57
N SER A 35 -11.71 -9.44 -6.98
CA SER A 35 -12.69 -9.20 -8.06
C SER A 35 -12.38 -9.90 -9.39
N TYR A 36 -11.11 -10.23 -9.66
CA TYR A 36 -10.67 -10.87 -10.89
C TYR A 36 -10.50 -12.39 -10.78
N GLU A 37 -10.73 -12.98 -9.59
CA GLU A 37 -10.45 -14.39 -9.34
C GLU A 37 -11.41 -14.97 -8.30
N GLU A 38 -11.85 -16.22 -8.48
CA GLU A 38 -12.61 -16.91 -7.44
C GLU A 38 -11.76 -17.06 -6.17
N CYS A 39 -12.31 -16.62 -5.03
CA CYS A 39 -11.63 -16.74 -3.74
C CYS A 39 -12.65 -17.09 -2.65
N ASP A 40 -12.37 -18.16 -1.92
CA ASP A 40 -13.12 -18.56 -0.74
C ASP A 40 -12.27 -18.45 0.53
N ALA A 41 -12.87 -18.74 1.68
CA ALA A 41 -12.17 -18.68 2.96
C ALA A 41 -11.01 -19.69 3.05
N VAL A 42 -11.13 -20.84 2.38
CA VAL A 42 -10.10 -21.89 2.37
C VAL A 42 -8.87 -21.39 1.63
N SER A 43 -9.05 -20.82 0.44
CA SER A 43 -7.97 -20.25 -0.37
C SER A 43 -7.16 -19.21 0.40
N ILE A 44 -7.82 -18.33 1.17
CA ILE A 44 -7.14 -17.34 2.01
C ILE A 44 -6.28 -18.02 3.08
N CYS A 45 -6.81 -19.08 3.71
CA CYS A 45 -6.07 -19.90 4.67
C CYS A 45 -4.95 -20.74 4.03
N GLU A 46 -4.94 -20.90 2.72
CA GLU A 46 -3.85 -21.56 1.99
C GLU A 46 -2.80 -20.56 1.47
N GLY A 47 -2.93 -19.28 1.84
CA GLY A 47 -1.98 -18.25 1.47
C GLY A 47 -2.35 -17.49 0.19
N LYS A 48 -3.54 -17.69 -0.39
CA LYS A 48 -3.99 -16.90 -1.54
C LYS A 48 -4.04 -15.41 -1.15
N ARG A 49 -3.51 -14.55 -2.02
CA ARG A 49 -3.52 -13.09 -1.88
C ARG A 49 -3.92 -12.44 -3.21
N PRO A 50 -4.53 -11.24 -3.20
CA PRO A 50 -4.88 -10.54 -4.43
C PRO A 50 -3.63 -10.21 -5.27
N LYS A 51 -3.76 -10.24 -6.61
CA LYS A 51 -2.71 -9.83 -7.53
C LYS A 51 -2.40 -8.33 -7.33
N ILE A 52 -1.12 -7.98 -7.21
CA ILE A 52 -0.69 -6.59 -7.09
C ILE A 52 -0.73 -5.92 -8.47
N MET A 53 -1.26 -4.70 -8.53
CA MET A 53 -1.39 -3.94 -9.77
C MET A 53 -0.01 -3.44 -10.22
N GLU A 54 0.26 -3.44 -11.52
CA GLU A 54 1.59 -3.11 -12.07
C GLU A 54 2.04 -1.68 -11.73
N ASN A 55 1.09 -0.75 -11.58
CA ASN A 55 1.38 0.65 -11.25
C ASN A 55 1.41 0.93 -9.74
N THR A 56 1.28 -0.09 -8.88
CA THR A 56 1.40 0.11 -7.43
C THR A 56 2.86 0.41 -7.07
N PRO A 57 3.17 1.54 -6.40
CA PRO A 57 4.51 1.82 -5.89
C PRO A 57 5.04 0.66 -5.06
N LYS A 58 6.31 0.29 -5.24
CA LYS A 58 6.90 -0.90 -4.60
C LYS A 58 6.91 -0.76 -3.08
N CYS A 59 7.20 0.42 -2.54
CA CYS A 59 7.14 0.72 -1.11
C CYS A 59 5.74 0.44 -0.52
N TYR A 60 4.68 0.83 -1.23
CA TYR A 60 3.30 0.59 -0.85
C TYR A 60 2.94 -0.90 -0.94
N ALA A 61 3.34 -1.56 -2.03
CA ALA A 61 3.15 -2.99 -2.23
C ALA A 61 3.85 -3.82 -1.13
N ASP A 62 5.06 -3.44 -0.76
CA ASP A 62 5.83 -4.13 0.28
C ASP A 62 5.22 -3.90 1.67
N LEU A 63 4.74 -2.69 1.97
CA LEU A 63 4.01 -2.43 3.22
C LEU A 63 2.70 -3.23 3.28
N MET A 64 1.93 -3.21 2.20
CA MET A 64 0.69 -4.01 2.07
C MET A 64 0.98 -5.50 2.27
N LYS A 65 2.10 -6.01 1.72
CA LYS A 65 2.52 -7.39 1.92
C LYS A 65 2.84 -7.72 3.38
N LYS A 66 3.53 -6.83 4.07
CA LYS A 66 3.78 -6.99 5.52
C LYS A 66 2.49 -7.02 6.31
N CYS A 67 1.50 -6.21 5.93
CA CYS A 67 0.21 -6.19 6.61
C CYS A 67 -0.59 -7.48 6.44
N TRP A 68 -0.48 -8.18 5.30
CA TRP A 68 -1.18 -9.45 5.04
C TRP A 68 -0.34 -10.71 5.25
N ASP A 69 0.76 -10.59 5.99
CA ASP A 69 1.63 -11.73 6.29
C ASP A 69 0.82 -12.87 6.94
N GLU A 70 1.16 -14.10 6.58
CA GLU A 70 0.46 -15.28 7.11
C GLU A 70 0.66 -15.38 8.63
N ASP A 71 1.86 -15.05 9.13
CA ASP A 71 2.15 -14.99 10.55
C ASP A 71 1.72 -13.61 11.11
N PRO A 72 0.74 -13.56 12.03
CA PRO A 72 0.30 -12.30 12.63
C PRO A 72 1.42 -11.53 13.35
N SER A 73 2.49 -12.20 13.80
CA SER A 73 3.62 -11.57 14.50
C SER A 73 4.56 -10.80 13.58
N ASN A 74 4.57 -11.10 12.28
CA ASN A 74 5.34 -10.37 11.28
C ASN A 74 4.65 -9.08 10.82
N ARG A 75 3.36 -8.91 11.15
CA ARG A 75 2.57 -7.75 10.73
C ARG A 75 2.99 -6.52 11.55
N PRO A 76 3.06 -5.33 10.93
CA PRO A 76 3.39 -4.10 11.65
C PRO A 76 2.29 -3.76 12.66
N THR A 77 2.65 -3.02 13.71
CA THR A 77 1.65 -2.44 14.59
C THR A 77 0.98 -1.23 13.93
N VAL A 78 -0.19 -0.83 14.44
CA VAL A 78 -0.88 0.38 13.97
C VAL A 78 -0.01 1.64 14.13
N ILE A 79 0.83 1.70 15.18
CA ILE A 79 1.74 2.82 15.43
C ILE A 79 2.83 2.86 14.35
N MET A 80 3.37 1.70 13.96
CA MET A 80 4.36 1.64 12.88
C MET A 80 3.75 2.06 11.55
N LEU A 81 2.51 1.64 11.26
CA LEU A 81 1.79 2.03 10.05
C LEU A 81 1.51 3.53 10.00
N GLU A 82 0.99 4.08 11.10
CA GLU A 82 0.71 5.51 11.21
C GLU A 82 1.99 6.32 10.98
N ASN A 83 3.10 5.95 11.62
CA ASN A 83 4.37 6.63 11.40
C ASN A 83 4.89 6.56 9.96
N ILE A 84 4.77 5.41 9.29
CA ILE A 84 5.20 5.25 7.88
C ILE A 84 4.33 6.09 6.96
N ILE A 85 3.01 5.97 7.09
CA ILE A 85 2.04 6.64 6.21
C ILE A 85 2.09 8.16 6.43
N SER A 86 2.21 8.63 7.68
CA SER A 86 2.37 10.04 8.00
C SER A 86 3.63 10.64 7.37
N GLN A 87 4.75 9.92 7.37
CA GLN A 87 5.98 10.36 6.69
C GLN A 87 5.78 10.46 5.17
N TRP A 88 5.16 9.46 4.55
CA TRP A 88 4.83 9.53 3.12
C TRP A 88 3.94 10.73 2.79
N ILE A 89 2.85 10.93 3.55
CA ILE A 89 1.92 12.05 3.34
C ILE A 89 2.65 13.39 3.47
N ASN A 90 3.49 13.56 4.49
CA ASN A 90 4.24 14.80 4.68
C ASN A 90 5.15 15.10 3.50
N CYS A 91 5.88 14.10 3.01
CA CYS A 91 6.76 14.28 1.85
C CYS A 91 6.00 14.52 0.55
N VAL A 92 4.86 13.85 0.34
CA VAL A 92 3.99 14.07 -0.82
C VAL A 92 3.41 15.49 -0.81
N ASN A 93 2.91 15.93 0.34
CA ASN A 93 2.37 17.28 0.49
C ASN A 93 3.44 18.34 0.23
N GLU A 94 4.64 18.15 0.77
CA GLU A 94 5.77 19.06 0.54
C GLU A 94 6.20 19.07 -0.93
N TYR A 95 6.21 17.92 -1.60
CA TYR A 95 6.46 17.83 -3.04
C TYR A 95 5.46 18.69 -3.82
N TYR A 96 4.15 18.53 -3.60
CA TYR A 96 3.15 19.33 -4.31
C TYR A 96 3.24 20.81 -3.97
N ARG A 97 3.52 21.16 -2.70
CA ARG A 97 3.69 22.56 -2.26
C ARG A 97 4.83 23.28 -2.99
N ILE A 98 5.94 22.58 -3.27
CA ILE A 98 7.11 23.17 -3.94
C ILE A 98 6.91 23.24 -5.47
N ASN A 99 6.11 22.33 -6.03
CA ASN A 99 5.94 22.17 -7.49
C ASN A 99 4.64 22.77 -8.03
N ASP A 100 3.99 23.66 -7.28
CA ASP A 100 2.69 24.27 -7.64
C ASP A 100 2.73 25.03 -8.98
N ASP A 101 3.88 25.60 -9.35
CA ASP A 101 4.04 26.44 -10.55
C ASP A 101 4.60 25.69 -11.79
N GLU A 102 4.61 24.35 -11.81
CA GLU A 102 4.92 23.41 -12.93
C GLU A 102 6.20 23.62 -13.77
N ASN A 103 7.00 24.66 -13.53
CA ASN A 103 8.10 25.04 -14.41
C ASN A 103 9.37 24.21 -14.20
N ASN A 104 9.59 23.64 -13.01
CA ASN A 104 10.71 22.75 -12.68
C ASN A 104 10.33 21.77 -11.56
N ILE A 105 10.54 20.47 -11.77
CA ILE A 105 10.30 19.46 -10.72
C ILE A 105 11.43 19.46 -9.71
N ILE A 106 11.13 19.84 -8.47
CA ILE A 106 12.05 19.87 -7.33
C ILE A 106 11.61 18.80 -6.32
N MET A 107 12.53 17.93 -5.92
CA MET A 107 12.29 16.98 -4.84
C MET A 107 12.49 17.67 -3.48
N PRO A 108 11.63 17.42 -2.48
CA PRO A 108 11.86 17.88 -1.11
C PRO A 108 13.22 17.42 -0.58
N ASN A 109 13.81 18.22 0.32
CA ASN A 109 15.02 17.78 1.03
C ASN A 109 14.64 16.73 2.08
N ILE A 110 14.92 15.46 1.78
CA ILE A 110 14.60 14.31 2.63
C ILE A 110 15.91 13.67 3.06
N ASP A 111 16.20 13.74 4.36
CA ASP A 111 17.44 13.19 4.94
C ASP A 111 17.42 11.66 5.00
N ASP A 112 16.24 11.05 5.16
CA ASP A 112 16.06 9.59 5.16
C ASP A 112 16.14 9.04 3.72
N PRO A 113 17.16 8.22 3.38
CA PRO A 113 17.32 7.70 2.03
C PRO A 113 16.20 6.74 1.59
N GLN A 114 15.60 6.00 2.52
CA GLN A 114 14.49 5.11 2.22
C GLN A 114 13.24 5.92 1.90
N LEU A 115 12.92 6.92 2.72
CA LEU A 115 11.79 7.81 2.48
C LEU A 115 11.93 8.57 1.16
N LYS A 116 13.16 8.99 0.82
CA LYS A 116 13.46 9.60 -0.48
C LYS A 116 13.19 8.65 -1.64
N ASN A 117 13.57 7.38 -1.51
CA ASN A 117 13.30 6.37 -2.54
C ASN A 117 11.79 6.09 -2.67
N ASP A 118 11.09 5.92 -1.56
CA ASP A 118 9.63 5.73 -1.54
C ASP A 118 8.92 6.88 -2.27
N MET A 119 9.34 8.12 -2.01
CA MET A 119 8.83 9.31 -2.69
C MET A 119 9.07 9.31 -4.19
N LEU A 120 10.26 8.89 -4.64
CA LEU A 120 10.55 8.75 -6.06
C LEU A 120 9.65 7.72 -6.72
N GLU A 121 9.30 6.64 -6.04
CA GLU A 121 8.36 5.64 -6.55
C GLU A 121 6.95 6.24 -6.71
N TYR A 122 6.46 7.01 -5.74
CA TYR A 122 5.16 7.70 -5.84
C TYR A 122 5.11 8.68 -7.02
N VAL A 123 6.13 9.51 -7.18
CA VAL A 123 6.20 10.48 -8.29
C VAL A 123 6.20 9.77 -9.65
N LYS A 124 6.94 8.66 -9.77
CA LYS A 124 6.96 7.84 -11.00
C LYS A 124 5.61 7.20 -11.29
N ALA A 125 4.97 6.61 -10.28
CA ALA A 125 3.67 5.98 -10.43
C ALA A 125 2.59 7.00 -10.84
N ASN A 126 2.61 8.21 -10.26
CA ASN A 126 1.68 9.27 -10.63
C ASN A 126 1.85 9.70 -12.10
N LYS A 127 3.09 9.90 -12.56
CA LYS A 127 3.36 10.22 -13.97
C LYS A 127 2.90 9.12 -14.93
N ALA A 128 3.19 7.85 -14.61
CA ALA A 128 2.75 6.72 -15.43
C ALA A 128 1.22 6.65 -15.55
N ASN A 129 0.49 6.96 -14.47
CA ASN A 129 -0.98 7.00 -14.49
C ASN A 129 -1.53 8.14 -15.38
N LEU A 130 -0.92 9.33 -15.33
CA LEU A 130 -1.29 10.46 -16.20
C LEU A 130 -1.10 10.11 -17.69
N GLU A 131 0.04 9.52 -18.05
CA GLU A 131 0.33 9.10 -19.43
C GLU A 131 -0.61 8.01 -19.97
N HIS A 132 -1.21 7.20 -19.08
CA HIS A 132 -2.22 6.21 -19.44
C HIS A 132 -3.61 6.82 -19.61
N GLN A 133 -3.94 7.86 -18.84
CA GLN A 133 -5.23 8.56 -18.96
C GLN A 133 -5.34 9.42 -20.22
N GLU A 134 -4.23 9.92 -20.77
CA GLU A 134 -4.20 10.70 -22.02
C GLU A 134 -4.34 9.85 -23.31
N LYS A 135 -4.32 8.52 -23.20
CA LYS A 135 -4.39 7.58 -24.35
C LYS A 135 -5.77 6.94 -24.55
N ILE A 136 -6.78 7.37 -23.79
CA ILE A 136 -8.17 6.87 -23.87
C ILE A 136 -9.06 7.92 -24.52
#